data_AF-A0AAV7LF53-F1
#
_entry.id   AF-A0AAV7LF53-F1
#
_cell.length_a   1.000
_cell.length_b   1.000
_cell.length_c   1.000
_cell.angle_alpha   90.00
_cell.angle_beta   90.00
_cell.angle_gamma   90.00
#
_symmetry.space_group_name_H-M   'P 1'
#
loop_
_entity.id
_entity.type
_entity.pdbx_description
1 polymer ?
#
loop_
_entity_poly.entity_id
_entity_poly.type
_entity_poly.pdbx_seq_one_letter_code
_entity_poly.pdbx_strand_id
1 'polypeptide(L)'
;VVQITPKDTAMNTWMKVLVMLLTTLCCSFVYWKMLGEKKTSFMLKTYLQKFAPTTVANSTAPPLNALDIPKEPGIFFIETTDRMFPPALVVCSIESAARAYPDRPVYFLMKGLTKNIPINLNSNYTALFLLASLKNVHIFPLSFEHLFKSTPLYSWYH
;
A
#
# COMPACT_ATOMS: atom_id res chain seq x y z
N VAL A 1 50.16 48.96 -11.33
CA VAL A 1 49.37 48.46 -10.18
C VAL A 1 47.93 48.90 -10.39
N VAL A 2 47.06 48.02 -10.89
CA VAL A 2 45.63 48.31 -11.08
C VAL A 2 44.91 47.83 -9.82
N GLN A 3 44.37 48.76 -9.04
CA GLN A 3 43.54 48.48 -7.87
C GLN A 3 42.13 48.11 -8.36
N ILE A 4 41.73 46.86 -8.14
CA ILE A 4 40.36 46.37 -8.38
C ILE A 4 39.60 46.56 -7.07
N THR A 5 38.65 47.48 -7.02
CA THR A 5 37.71 47.60 -5.89
C THR A 5 36.58 46.57 -6.03
N PRO A 6 36.14 45.94 -4.94
CA PRO A 6 35.05 44.98 -4.99
C PRO A 6 33.72 45.71 -5.20
N LYS A 7 32.96 45.27 -6.21
CA LYS A 7 31.61 45.72 -6.49
C LYS A 7 30.66 45.10 -5.46
N ASP A 8 30.58 45.72 -4.28
CA ASP A 8 29.60 45.39 -3.26
C ASP A 8 28.20 45.65 -3.81
N THR A 9 27.58 44.56 -4.27
CA THR A 9 26.24 44.61 -4.86
C THR A 9 25.25 44.64 -3.71
N ALA A 10 24.98 45.82 -3.17
CA ALA A 10 23.98 46.05 -2.14
C ALA A 10 22.59 45.63 -2.68
N MET A 11 22.19 44.40 -2.33
CA MET A 11 20.92 43.82 -2.74
C MET A 11 19.77 44.65 -2.14
N ASN A 12 19.03 45.34 -3.01
CA ASN A 12 17.83 46.12 -2.73
C ASN A 12 16.82 45.33 -1.89
N THR A 13 16.21 46.00 -0.90
CA THR A 13 15.26 45.41 0.05
C THR A 13 14.11 44.68 -0.66
N TRP A 14 13.62 45.24 -1.77
CA TRP A 14 12.61 44.62 -2.62
C TRP A 14 13.06 43.29 -3.24
N MET A 15 14.33 43.16 -3.64
CA MET A 15 14.86 41.87 -4.13
C MET A 15 15.02 40.86 -3.00
N LYS A 16 15.37 41.29 -1.79
CA LYS A 16 15.40 40.38 -0.63
C LYS A 16 14.02 39.81 -0.31
N VAL A 17 12.98 40.65 -0.36
CA VAL A 17 11.58 40.21 -0.15
C VAL A 17 11.14 39.27 -1.28
N LEU A 18 11.48 39.57 -2.53
CA LEU A 18 11.17 38.72 -3.68
C LEU A 18 11.81 37.33 -3.56
N VAL A 19 13.08 37.26 -3.17
CA VAL A 19 13.80 35.98 -2.98
C VAL A 19 13.15 35.15 -1.86
N MET A 20 12.75 35.76 -0.74
CA MET A 20 12.06 35.03 0.35
C MET A 20 10.67 34.51 -0.04
N LEU A 21 9.92 35.25 -0.85
CA LEU A 21 8.63 34.79 -1.38
C LEU A 21 8.79 33.61 -2.35
N LEU A 22 9.80 33.67 -3.23
CA LEU A 22 10.07 32.58 -4.17
C LEU A 22 10.53 31.30 -3.46
N THR A 23 11.34 31.40 -2.40
CA THR A 23 11.79 30.22 -1.64
C THR A 23 10.64 29.56 -0.90
N THR A 24 9.77 30.32 -0.24
CA THR A 24 8.60 29.77 0.47
C THR A 24 7.58 29.11 -0.48
N LEU A 25 7.35 29.71 -1.66
CA LEU A 25 6.54 29.09 -2.72
C LEU A 25 7.15 27.80 -3.25
N CYS A 26 8.46 27.78 -3.50
CA CYS A 26 9.19 26.57 -3.90
C CYS A 26 9.11 25.47 -2.83
N CYS A 27 9.36 25.80 -1.56
CA CYS A 27 9.27 24.86 -0.45
C CYS A 27 7.85 24.30 -0.31
N SER A 28 6.82 25.13 -0.47
CA SER A 28 5.41 24.71 -0.43
C SER A 28 5.03 23.81 -1.61
N PHE A 29 5.53 24.09 -2.81
CA PHE A 29 5.29 23.23 -3.99
C PHE A 29 6.00 21.89 -3.87
N VAL A 30 7.24 21.86 -3.36
CA VAL A 30 7.98 20.64 -3.07
C VAL A 30 7.30 19.85 -1.95
N TYR A 31 6.84 20.53 -0.89
CA TYR A 31 6.10 19.93 0.20
C TYR A 31 4.77 19.35 -0.29
N TRP A 32 4.03 20.05 -1.16
CA TRP A 32 2.81 19.56 -1.80
C TRP A 32 3.08 18.35 -2.71
N LYS A 33 4.22 18.33 -3.41
CA LYS A 33 4.67 17.18 -4.19
C LYS A 33 5.04 15.98 -3.32
N MET A 34 5.56 16.21 -2.10
CA MET A 34 5.94 15.18 -1.13
C MET A 34 4.78 14.67 -0.27
N LEU A 35 3.79 15.51 0.04
CA LEU A 35 2.50 15.11 0.62
C LEU A 35 1.59 14.46 -0.44
N GLY A 36 2.21 13.77 -1.40
CA GLY A 36 1.53 13.06 -2.46
C GLY A 36 0.89 11.80 -1.92
N GLU A 37 -0.42 11.86 -1.72
CA GLU A 37 -1.36 10.72 -1.74
C GLU A 37 -1.12 9.76 -2.94
N LYS A 38 -0.36 10.20 -3.95
CA LYS A 38 0.03 9.43 -5.12
C LYS A 38 0.95 8.25 -4.80
N LYS A 39 1.82 8.32 -3.78
CA LYS A 39 2.73 7.20 -3.46
C LYS A 39 1.99 6.03 -2.84
N THR A 40 1.01 6.32 -1.98
CA THR A 40 0.18 5.32 -1.31
C THR A 40 -0.81 4.67 -2.28
N SER A 41 -1.46 5.47 -3.13
CA SER A 41 -2.29 4.98 -4.24
C SER A 41 -1.50 4.15 -5.26
N PHE A 42 -0.29 4.55 -5.63
CA PHE A 42 0.56 3.81 -6.55
C PHE A 42 1.05 2.49 -5.95
N MET A 43 1.50 2.47 -4.70
CA MET A 43 1.92 1.25 -4.03
C MET A 43 0.75 0.27 -3.86
N LEU A 44 -0.43 0.75 -3.45
CA LEU A 44 -1.60 -0.10 -3.32
C LEU A 44 -2.09 -0.58 -4.69
N LYS A 45 -2.12 0.27 -5.72
CA LYS A 45 -2.42 -0.17 -7.09
C LYS A 45 -1.42 -1.21 -7.56
N THR A 46 -0.13 -1.04 -7.30
CA THR A 46 0.91 -2.01 -7.67
C THR A 46 0.77 -3.31 -6.89
N TYR A 47 0.48 -3.22 -5.59
CA TYR A 47 0.23 -4.36 -4.72
C TYR A 47 -1.02 -5.12 -5.19
N LEU A 48 -2.17 -4.46 -5.29
CA LEU A 48 -3.43 -5.04 -5.77
C LEU A 48 -3.34 -5.52 -7.22
N GLN A 49 -2.63 -4.83 -8.11
CA GLN A 49 -2.40 -5.26 -9.50
C GLN A 49 -1.51 -6.50 -9.57
N LYS A 50 -0.63 -6.72 -8.59
CA LYS A 50 0.08 -8.00 -8.43
C LYS A 50 -0.87 -9.14 -8.03
N PHE A 51 -2.01 -8.83 -7.40
CA PHE A 51 -3.04 -9.82 -7.00
C PHE A 51 -4.23 -9.91 -7.97
N ALA A 52 -4.46 -8.91 -8.82
CA ALA A 52 -5.45 -8.95 -9.89
C ALA A 52 -4.89 -9.80 -11.04
N PRO A 53 -5.61 -10.84 -11.52
CA PRO A 53 -5.14 -11.60 -12.65
C PRO A 53 -5.24 -10.70 -13.89
N THR A 54 -4.10 -10.43 -14.51
CA THR A 54 -4.04 -9.82 -15.82
C THR A 54 -4.82 -10.71 -16.78
N THR A 55 -5.99 -10.24 -17.23
CA THR A 55 -6.63 -10.75 -18.44
C THR A 55 -5.78 -10.30 -19.63
N VAL A 56 -4.68 -10.98 -19.87
CA VAL A 56 -3.95 -10.90 -21.13
C VAL A 56 -3.80 -12.33 -21.61
N ALA A 57 -4.70 -12.71 -22.52
CA ALA A 57 -4.49 -13.83 -23.40
C ALA A 57 -3.09 -13.68 -24.04
N ASN A 58 -2.30 -14.74 -23.99
CA ASN A 58 -1.03 -14.92 -24.72
C ASN A 58 0.23 -14.31 -24.08
N SER A 59 0.50 -14.61 -22.81
CA SER A 59 1.87 -14.57 -22.30
C SER A 59 2.12 -15.75 -21.37
N THR A 60 3.15 -16.51 -21.69
CA THR A 60 3.65 -17.72 -21.02
C THR A 60 4.19 -17.40 -19.62
N ALA A 61 3.33 -16.93 -18.73
CA ALA A 61 3.55 -16.91 -17.30
C ALA A 61 2.40 -17.69 -16.67
N PRO A 62 2.65 -18.68 -15.81
CA PRO A 62 1.58 -19.45 -15.21
C PRO A 62 0.65 -18.46 -14.46
N PRO A 63 -0.66 -18.49 -14.70
CA PRO A 63 -1.59 -17.73 -13.87
C PRO A 63 -1.32 -18.13 -12.42
N LEU A 64 -1.31 -17.18 -11.49
CA LEU A 64 -1.25 -17.46 -10.05
C LEU A 64 -2.52 -18.25 -9.67
N ASN A 65 -2.48 -19.54 -9.96
CA ASN A 65 -3.47 -20.53 -9.66
C ASN A 65 -3.47 -20.66 -8.15
N ALA A 66 -4.53 -20.24 -7.47
CA ALA A 66 -5.19 -20.92 -6.35
C ALA A 66 -4.36 -21.59 -5.22
N LEU A 67 -3.06 -21.40 -5.11
CA LEU A 67 -2.14 -22.31 -4.41
C LEU A 67 -1.03 -21.60 -3.63
N ASP A 68 -1.02 -20.28 -3.60
CA ASP A 68 -0.08 -19.49 -2.79
C ASP A 68 -0.67 -19.16 -1.41
N ILE A 69 -1.36 -20.13 -0.79
CA ILE A 69 -1.51 -20.06 0.66
C ILE A 69 -0.09 -20.23 1.23
N PRO A 70 0.40 -19.31 2.07
CA PRO A 70 1.73 -19.39 2.62
C PRO A 70 1.96 -20.73 3.30
N LYS A 71 2.98 -21.46 2.85
CA LYS A 71 3.36 -22.77 3.41
C LYS A 71 4.23 -22.62 4.66
N GLU A 72 4.71 -21.42 4.92
CA GLU A 72 5.52 -21.10 6.08
C GLU A 72 4.65 -20.94 7.34
N PRO A 73 5.11 -21.38 8.52
CA PRO A 73 4.39 -21.17 9.76
C PRO A 73 4.31 -19.68 10.07
N GLY A 74 3.12 -19.23 10.47
CA GLY A 74 2.87 -17.83 10.77
C GLY A 74 1.61 -17.62 11.58
N ILE A 75 1.27 -16.35 11.76
CA ILE A 75 0.04 -15.92 12.44
C ILE A 75 -1.00 -15.66 11.36
N PHE A 76 -2.13 -16.36 11.39
CA PHE A 76 -3.18 -16.24 10.38
C PHE A 76 -4.39 -15.48 10.93
N PHE A 77 -4.78 -14.42 10.24
CA PHE A 77 -6.04 -13.72 10.41
C PHE A 77 -6.91 -14.00 9.20
N ILE A 78 -8.17 -14.38 9.45
CA ILE A 78 -9.12 -14.75 8.40
C ILE A 78 -10.35 -13.85 8.53
N GLU A 79 -10.60 -13.06 7.50
CA GLU A 79 -11.80 -12.25 7.34
C GLU A 79 -12.72 -12.92 6.31
N THR A 80 -13.82 -13.47 6.80
CA THR A 80 -14.76 -14.27 6.00
C THR A 80 -15.88 -13.44 5.39
N THR A 81 -15.99 -12.17 5.77
CA THR A 81 -17.03 -11.27 5.26
C THR A 81 -16.68 -10.74 3.88
N ASP A 82 -17.72 -10.41 3.10
CA ASP A 82 -17.59 -9.75 1.79
C ASP A 82 -17.26 -8.26 1.91
N ARG A 83 -16.98 -7.76 3.12
CA ARG A 83 -16.59 -6.36 3.33
C ARG A 83 -15.26 -6.14 2.64
N MET A 84 -15.11 -5.04 1.90
CA MET A 84 -13.81 -4.65 1.32
C MET A 84 -12.88 -3.98 2.35
N PHE A 85 -13.42 -3.56 3.49
CA PHE A 85 -12.70 -2.83 4.53
C PHE A 85 -12.77 -3.60 5.85
N PRO A 86 -11.61 -3.97 6.43
CA PRO A 86 -11.61 -4.62 7.73
C PRO A 86 -12.06 -3.61 8.81
N PRO A 87 -12.83 -4.04 9.81
CA PRO A 87 -13.18 -3.19 10.95
C PRO A 87 -11.92 -2.83 11.75
N ALA A 88 -11.97 -1.70 12.47
CA ALA A 88 -10.81 -1.20 13.23
C ALA A 88 -10.21 -2.24 14.19
N LEU A 89 -11.05 -3.06 14.84
CA LEU A 89 -10.60 -4.13 15.73
C LEU A 89 -9.71 -5.16 15.01
N VAL A 90 -10.05 -5.53 13.76
CA VAL A 90 -9.26 -6.45 12.95
C VAL A 90 -7.92 -5.81 12.61
N VAL A 91 -7.93 -4.55 12.18
CA VAL A 91 -6.71 -3.80 11.84
C VAL A 91 -5.77 -3.71 13.06
N CYS A 92 -6.28 -3.26 14.21
CA CYS A 92 -5.49 -3.13 15.43
C CYS A 92 -4.96 -4.49 15.92
N SER A 93 -5.73 -5.57 15.75
CA SER A 93 -5.28 -6.92 16.12
C SER A 93 -4.10 -7.36 15.25
N ILE A 94 -4.20 -7.16 13.93
CA ILE A 94 -3.13 -7.51 12.99
C ILE A 94 -1.90 -6.64 13.23
N GLU A 95 -2.08 -5.32 13.38
CA GLU A 95 -1.01 -4.37 13.69
C GLU A 95 -0.27 -4.75 14.98
N SER A 96 -1.02 -5.07 16.04
CA SER A 96 -0.45 -5.47 17.32
C SER A 96 0.32 -6.77 17.21
N ALA A 97 -0.22 -7.78 16.52
CA ALA A 97 0.48 -9.04 16.27
C ALA A 97 1.76 -8.84 15.47
N ALA A 98 1.72 -8.03 14.42
CA ALA A 98 2.87 -7.74 13.58
C ALA A 98 3.99 -7.02 14.36
N ARG A 99 3.64 -6.09 15.24
CA ARG A 99 4.61 -5.41 16.11
C ARG A 99 5.15 -6.29 17.24
N ALA A 100 4.31 -7.16 17.81
CA ALA A 100 4.72 -8.06 18.88
C ALA A 100 5.67 -9.17 18.38
N TYR A 101 5.49 -9.61 17.12
CA TYR A 101 6.27 -10.70 16.52
C TYR A 101 6.94 -10.26 15.20
N PRO A 102 7.97 -9.40 15.25
CA PRO A 102 8.57 -8.79 14.06
C PRO A 102 9.26 -9.79 13.12
N ASP A 103 9.64 -10.97 13.63
CA ASP A 103 10.33 -12.03 12.87
C ASP A 103 9.38 -13.16 12.44
N ARG A 104 8.09 -13.05 12.75
CA ARG A 104 7.07 -14.00 12.28
C ARG A 104 6.20 -13.36 11.21
N PRO A 105 5.92 -14.07 10.11
CA PRO A 105 4.99 -13.57 9.12
C PRO A 105 3.57 -13.60 9.68
N VAL A 106 2.83 -12.54 9.39
CA VAL A 106 1.41 -12.37 9.70
C VAL A 106 0.64 -12.36 8.39
N TYR A 107 -0.22 -13.35 8.23
CA TYR A 107 -1.01 -13.56 7.02
C TYR A 107 -2.43 -13.09 7.26
N PHE A 108 -2.90 -12.15 6.44
CA PHE A 108 -4.27 -11.66 6.48
C PHE A 108 -5.02 -12.11 5.22
N LEU A 109 -5.90 -13.09 5.36
CA LEU A 109 -6.72 -13.62 4.27
C LEU A 109 -8.11 -13.01 4.33
N MET A 110 -8.58 -12.42 3.24
CA MET A 110 -9.84 -11.67 3.22
C MET A 110 -10.70 -12.01 2.01
N LYS A 111 -11.96 -12.40 2.25
CA LYS A 111 -12.91 -12.77 1.19
C LYS A 111 -13.31 -11.56 0.34
N GLY A 112 -13.57 -10.42 0.97
CA GLY A 112 -13.96 -9.19 0.28
C GLY A 112 -12.88 -8.58 -0.64
N LEU A 113 -11.66 -9.12 -0.65
CA LEU A 113 -10.60 -8.70 -1.56
C LEU A 113 -10.85 -9.29 -2.97
N THR A 114 -11.80 -8.70 -3.68
CA THR A 114 -12.20 -9.17 -5.02
C THR A 114 -11.40 -8.49 -6.14
N LYS A 115 -11.41 -9.09 -7.34
CA LYS A 115 -10.66 -8.62 -8.52
C LYS A 115 -11.10 -7.24 -9.02
N ASN A 116 -12.30 -6.79 -8.64
CA ASN A 116 -12.91 -5.54 -9.12
C ASN A 116 -12.88 -4.48 -8.02
N ILE A 117 -11.69 -4.01 -7.68
CA ILE A 117 -11.54 -2.91 -6.73
C ILE A 117 -11.94 -1.63 -7.47
N PRO A 118 -12.99 -0.91 -7.02
CA PRO A 118 -13.43 0.30 -7.68
C PRO A 118 -12.29 1.32 -7.70
N ILE A 119 -12.03 1.87 -8.89
CA ILE A 119 -10.92 2.80 -9.19
C ILE A 119 -11.03 4.08 -8.33
N ASN A 120 -12.20 4.35 -7.75
CA ASN A 120 -12.42 5.40 -6.76
C ASN A 120 -12.01 4.89 -5.36
N LEU A 121 -10.70 4.91 -5.13
CA LEU A 121 -10.06 4.61 -3.85
C LEU A 121 -10.39 5.71 -2.83
N ASN A 122 -11.55 5.62 -2.20
CA ASN A 122 -11.90 6.49 -1.07
C ASN A 122 -11.01 6.21 0.15
N SER A 123 -11.00 7.12 1.13
CA SER A 123 -10.21 7.09 2.39
C SER A 123 -10.30 5.77 3.19
N ASN A 124 -11.27 4.91 2.88
CA ASN A 124 -11.52 3.63 3.55
C ASN A 124 -10.40 2.59 3.33
N TYR A 125 -9.58 2.71 2.26
CA TYR A 125 -8.45 1.80 2.01
C TYR A 125 -7.22 2.07 2.90
N THR A 126 -7.25 3.14 3.70
CA THR A 126 -6.12 3.53 4.57
C THR A 126 -5.70 2.41 5.52
N ALA A 127 -6.67 1.64 6.04
CA ALA A 127 -6.39 0.50 6.91
C ALA A 127 -5.54 -0.58 6.24
N LEU A 128 -5.91 -1.00 5.02
CA LEU A 128 -5.15 -1.99 4.26
C LEU A 128 -3.77 -1.45 3.87
N PHE A 129 -3.67 -0.16 3.59
CA PHE A 129 -2.39 0.49 3.31
C PHE A 129 -1.46 0.47 4.52
N LEU A 130 -1.98 0.81 5.71
CA LEU A 130 -1.23 0.74 6.96
C LEU A 130 -0.72 -0.68 7.22
N LEU A 131 -1.58 -1.69 7.05
CA LEU A 131 -1.19 -3.09 7.22
C LEU A 131 -0.14 -3.52 6.19
N ALA A 132 -0.31 -3.18 4.92
CA ALA A 132 0.64 -3.53 3.85
C ALA A 132 2.01 -2.84 4.00
N SER A 133 2.09 -1.75 4.77
CA SER A 133 3.36 -1.08 5.05
C SER A 133 4.22 -1.81 6.10
N LEU A 134 3.63 -2.75 6.84
CA LEU A 134 4.34 -3.55 7.84
C LEU A 134 5.12 -4.67 7.15
N LYS A 135 6.43 -4.76 7.45
CA LYS A 135 7.38 -5.65 6.76
C LYS A 135 7.02 -7.13 6.79
N ASN A 136 6.32 -7.57 7.83
CA ASN A 136 5.96 -8.94 8.11
C ASN A 136 4.47 -9.22 7.93
N VAL A 137 3.70 -8.29 7.34
CA VAL A 137 2.28 -8.50 7.06
C VAL A 137 2.08 -8.77 5.57
N HIS A 138 1.37 -9.85 5.26
CA HIS A 138 1.04 -10.24 3.89
C HIS A 138 -0.47 -10.43 3.76
N ILE A 139 -1.07 -9.74 2.81
CA ILE A 139 -2.52 -9.72 2.58
C ILE A 139 -2.81 -10.58 1.34
N PHE A 140 -3.75 -11.52 1.47
CA PHE A 140 -4.12 -12.44 0.40
C PHE A 140 -5.64 -12.50 0.21
N PRO A 141 -6.12 -12.68 -1.04
CA PRO A 141 -7.53 -12.95 -1.28
C PRO A 141 -7.90 -14.34 -0.75
N LEU A 142 -9.03 -14.44 -0.04
CA LEU A 142 -9.55 -15.70 0.47
C LEU A 142 -10.56 -16.30 -0.52
N SER A 143 -10.24 -17.47 -1.08
CA SER A 143 -11.19 -18.30 -1.82
C SER A 143 -11.46 -19.58 -1.06
N PHE A 144 -12.68 -19.73 -0.53
CA PHE A 144 -13.11 -20.94 0.17
C PHE A 144 -13.16 -22.16 -0.76
N GLU A 145 -13.55 -21.95 -2.02
CA GLU A 145 -13.55 -23.01 -3.03
C GLU A 145 -12.15 -23.62 -3.20
N HIS A 146 -11.11 -22.77 -3.22
CA HIS A 146 -9.73 -23.23 -3.30
C HIS A 146 -9.21 -23.77 -1.97
N LEU A 147 -9.53 -23.12 -0.85
CA LEU A 147 -9.09 -23.53 0.49
C LEU A 147 -9.58 -24.94 0.84
N PHE A 148 -10.83 -25.25 0.51
CA PHE A 148 -11.42 -26.54 0.83
C PHE A 148 -11.25 -27.57 -0.29
N LYS A 149 -10.68 -27.20 -1.44
CA LYS A 149 -10.41 -28.14 -2.53
C LYS A 149 -9.56 -29.31 -2.01
N SER A 150 -10.02 -30.53 -2.27
CA SER A 150 -9.39 -31.77 -1.78
C SER A 150 -9.45 -31.99 -0.27
N THR A 151 -10.31 -31.26 0.45
CA THR A 151 -10.62 -31.51 1.85
C THR A 151 -12.05 -32.05 1.98
N PRO A 152 -12.36 -32.85 3.03
CA PRO A 152 -13.73 -33.27 3.31
C PRO A 152 -14.70 -32.10 3.56
N LEU A 153 -14.18 -30.91 3.87
CA LEU A 153 -14.99 -29.70 4.08
C LEU A 153 -15.55 -29.13 2.77
N TYR A 154 -15.06 -29.56 1.61
CA TYR A 154 -15.54 -29.05 0.33
C TYR A 154 -17.04 -29.30 0.14
N SER A 155 -17.53 -30.49 0.51
CA SER A 155 -18.94 -30.85 0.41
C SER A 155 -19.84 -30.17 1.44
N TRP A 156 -19.25 -29.54 2.47
CA TRP A 156 -20.01 -28.78 3.47
C TRP A 156 -20.20 -27.32 3.04
N TYR A 157 -19.29 -26.81 2.22
CA TYR A 157 -19.31 -25.46 1.73
C TYR A 157 -20.18 -25.29 0.47
N HIS A 158 -20.29 -26.34 -0.35
CA HIS A 158 -21.06 -26.38 -1.59
C HIS A 158 -22.46 -26.98 -1.36
#